data_AF-A0A9P0GAH7-F1
#
_entry.id   AF-A0A9P0GAH7-F1
#
_cell.length_a   1.000
_cell.length_b   1.000
_cell.length_c   1.000
_cell.angle_alpha   90.00
_cell.angle_beta   90.00
_cell.angle_gamma   90.00
#
_symmetry.space_group_name_H-M   'P 1'
#
loop_
_entity.id
_entity.type
_entity.pdbx_description
1 polymer ?
#
loop_
_entity_poly.entity_id
_entity_poly.type
_entity_poly.pdbx_seq_one_letter_code
_entity_poly.pdbx_strand_id
1 'polypeptide(L)'
;MRKGEDEDRIGDKDRSGEEDRNKDEDRSGDDDMDETSQTILEARLKAAQSLEKQAKKIKATSHKSHLPAKVGDNIIIPTPDVHRAKGDVRNVFENVLEASDDGFYKIGTKHGILQKLYCRNEFDICTQKFLLEEEMNKNIEFSLRTAAIKHSVGTCQCFFMCSCTKKCTSN
;
A
#
# COMPACT_ATOMS: atom_id res chain seq x y z
N MET A 1 25.92 26.35 -37.83
CA MET A 1 26.62 25.10 -38.21
C MET A 1 26.22 24.00 -37.23
N ARG A 2 25.48 22.99 -37.72
CA ARG A 2 25.49 21.53 -37.40
C ARG A 2 25.35 21.11 -35.92
N LYS A 3 24.23 20.48 -35.50
CA LYS A 3 23.95 19.01 -35.45
C LYS A 3 25.07 18.25 -34.70
N GLY A 4 24.88 17.47 -33.63
CA GLY A 4 23.81 16.57 -33.20
C GLY A 4 24.49 15.23 -32.78
N GLU A 5 23.96 14.53 -31.76
CA GLU A 5 24.16 13.08 -31.45
C GLU A 5 25.56 12.67 -30.91
N ASP A 6 25.81 11.69 -30.04
CA ASP A 6 25.10 10.82 -29.08
C ASP A 6 26.21 10.09 -28.25
N GLU A 7 25.80 9.29 -27.26
CA GLU A 7 26.52 8.12 -26.67
C GLU A 7 27.48 8.28 -25.45
N ASP A 8 26.92 7.89 -24.28
CA ASP A 8 27.35 6.77 -23.42
C ASP A 8 28.71 6.77 -22.71
N ARG A 9 28.64 6.90 -21.37
CA ARG A 9 29.43 6.08 -20.41
C ARG A 9 29.03 6.34 -18.96
N ILE A 10 28.07 5.59 -18.44
CA ILE A 10 28.09 5.18 -17.03
C ILE A 10 27.76 3.70 -17.03
N GLY A 11 28.80 2.89 -16.80
CA GLY A 11 28.81 1.47 -17.05
C GLY A 11 27.82 0.68 -16.20
N ASP A 12 27.33 -0.37 -16.83
CA ASP A 12 26.67 -1.52 -16.24
C ASP A 12 27.49 -2.05 -15.07
N LYS A 13 26.96 -1.90 -13.86
CA LYS A 13 27.28 -2.81 -12.76
C LYS A 13 26.16 -3.82 -12.72
N ASP A 14 26.32 -4.87 -13.54
CA ASP A 14 25.71 -6.16 -13.31
C ASP A 14 26.01 -6.57 -11.87
N ARG A 15 25.02 -6.38 -11.01
CA ARG A 15 24.97 -7.02 -9.70
C ARG A 15 24.43 -8.42 -9.96
N SER A 16 25.24 -9.25 -10.62
CA SER A 16 25.05 -10.68 -10.62
C SER A 16 25.01 -11.10 -9.15
N GLY A 17 23.83 -11.55 -8.72
CA GLY A 17 23.69 -12.20 -7.43
C GLY A 17 24.67 -13.36 -7.40
N GLU A 18 25.61 -13.31 -6.46
CA GLU A 18 26.34 -14.50 -6.05
C GLU A 18 25.28 -15.53 -5.65
N GLU A 19 25.15 -16.57 -6.46
CA GLU A 19 24.61 -17.84 -6.03
C GLU A 19 25.52 -18.32 -4.90
N ASP A 20 25.11 -18.05 -3.66
CA ASP A 20 25.66 -18.71 -2.48
C ASP A 20 25.32 -20.20 -2.61
N ARG A 21 26.21 -20.91 -3.32
CA ARG A 21 26.41 -22.35 -3.17
C ARG A 21 26.94 -22.56 -1.76
N ASN A 22 26.02 -22.62 -0.80
CA ASN A 22 26.32 -23.24 0.49
C ASN A 22 26.66 -24.70 0.21
N LYS A 23 27.97 -24.98 0.25
CA LYS A 23 28.47 -26.31 0.50
C LYS A 23 28.06 -26.64 1.93
N ASP A 24 27.06 -27.50 2.06
CA ASP A 24 26.88 -28.29 3.27
C ASP A 24 28.13 -29.17 3.41
N GLU A 25 29.16 -28.62 4.06
CA GLU A 25 30.24 -29.43 4.63
C GLU A 25 29.63 -30.15 5.83
N ASP A 26 29.32 -31.44 5.63
CA ASP A 26 29.07 -32.41 6.70
C ASP A 26 30.31 -32.45 7.61
N ARG A 27 30.34 -31.58 8.61
CA ARG A 27 31.17 -31.76 9.80
C ARG A 27 30.35 -32.57 10.78
N SER A 28 30.53 -33.89 10.71
CA SER A 28 30.23 -34.80 11.81
C SER A 28 31.14 -34.46 13.00
N GLY A 29 30.78 -33.41 13.73
CA GLY A 29 31.18 -33.24 15.12
C GLY A 29 30.09 -33.87 15.97
N ASP A 30 30.44 -34.88 16.75
CA ASP A 30 29.56 -35.46 17.77
C ASP A 30 29.32 -34.39 18.85
N ASP A 31 28.38 -33.48 18.60
CA ASP A 31 27.85 -32.59 19.61
C ASP A 31 26.80 -33.37 20.40
N ASP A 32 27.17 -33.85 21.59
CA ASP A 32 26.23 -34.27 22.63
C ASP A 32 25.35 -33.06 23.00
N MET A 33 24.33 -32.80 22.17
CA MET A 33 23.35 -31.74 22.36
C MET A 33 22.51 -32.08 23.58
N ASP A 34 22.66 -31.29 24.64
CA ASP A 34 21.85 -31.36 25.87
C ASP A 34 20.35 -31.53 25.53
N GLU A 35 19.67 -32.45 26.24
CA GLU A 35 18.25 -32.80 26.04
C GLU A 35 17.35 -31.55 26.07
N THR A 36 17.73 -30.56 26.90
CA THR A 36 17.09 -29.24 26.95
C THR A 36 17.19 -28.46 25.63
N SER A 37 18.32 -28.55 24.94
CA SER A 37 18.54 -27.88 23.66
C SER A 37 17.74 -28.53 22.53
N GLN A 38 17.65 -29.87 22.52
CA GLN A 38 16.85 -30.61 21.54
C GLN A 38 15.35 -30.28 21.67
N THR A 39 14.83 -30.29 22.90
CA THR A 39 13.42 -29.94 23.17
C THR A 39 13.09 -28.49 22.78
N ILE A 40 14.01 -27.54 22.97
CA ILE A 40 13.84 -26.15 22.53
C ILE A 40 13.78 -26.05 21.00
N LEU A 41 14.64 -26.78 20.28
CA LEU A 41 14.64 -26.80 18.82
C LEU A 41 13.34 -27.37 18.26
N GLU A 42 12.87 -28.50 18.81
CA GLU A 42 11.60 -29.10 18.43
C GLU A 42 10.41 -28.16 18.69
N ALA A 43 10.39 -27.49 19.85
CA ALA A 43 9.37 -26.51 20.17
C ALA A 43 9.37 -25.33 19.18
N ARG A 44 10.55 -24.83 18.78
CA ARG A 44 10.68 -23.76 17.78
C ARG A 44 10.21 -24.21 16.39
N LEU A 45 10.57 -25.42 15.95
CA LEU A 45 10.11 -25.97 14.68
C LEU A 45 8.58 -26.13 14.67
N LYS A 46 8.01 -26.66 15.75
CA LYS A 46 6.56 -26.80 15.90
C LYS A 46 5.87 -25.44 15.92
N ALA A 47 6.45 -24.45 16.60
CA ALA A 47 5.94 -23.08 16.61
C ALA A 47 5.94 -22.48 15.20
N ALA A 48 7.04 -22.59 14.45
CA ALA A 48 7.14 -22.11 13.07
C ALA A 48 6.07 -22.76 12.16
N GLN A 49 5.92 -24.09 12.21
CA GLN A 49 4.88 -24.80 11.46
C GLN A 49 3.47 -24.35 11.85
N SER A 50 3.23 -24.06 13.14
CA SER A 50 1.93 -23.57 13.60
C SER A 50 1.63 -22.15 13.09
N LEU A 51 2.64 -21.28 13.02
CA LEU A 51 2.52 -19.94 12.47
C LEU A 51 2.23 -19.99 10.97
N GLU A 52 2.87 -20.87 10.21
CA GLU A 52 2.56 -21.06 8.79
C GLU A 52 1.12 -21.51 8.56
N LYS A 53 0.64 -22.47 9.36
CA LYS A 53 -0.76 -22.93 9.31
C LYS A 53 -1.72 -21.78 9.61
N GLN A 54 -1.40 -20.95 10.61
CA GLN A 54 -2.19 -19.77 10.94
C GLN A 54 -2.17 -18.73 9.82
N ALA A 55 -1.00 -18.44 9.23
CA ALA A 55 -0.87 -17.49 8.13
C ALA A 55 -1.70 -17.93 6.91
N LYS A 56 -1.67 -19.22 6.55
CA LYS A 56 -2.52 -19.79 5.49
C LYS A 56 -4.01 -19.59 5.78
N LYS A 57 -4.42 -19.83 7.03
CA LYS A 57 -5.82 -19.63 7.47
C LYS A 57 -6.24 -18.16 7.41
N ILE A 58 -5.40 -17.24 7.88
CA ILE A 58 -5.65 -15.79 7.84
C ILE A 58 -5.80 -15.32 6.39
N LYS A 59 -4.90 -15.74 5.50
CA LYS A 59 -4.95 -15.40 4.07
C LYS A 59 -6.25 -15.89 3.42
N ALA A 60 -6.60 -17.16 3.62
CA ALA A 60 -7.84 -17.74 3.09
C ALA A 60 -9.10 -17.02 3.62
N THR A 61 -9.10 -16.65 4.90
CA THR A 61 -10.21 -15.91 5.51
C THR A 61 -10.34 -14.51 4.91
N SER A 62 -9.22 -13.81 4.71
CA SER A 62 -9.20 -12.47 4.10
C SER A 62 -9.72 -12.49 2.65
N HIS A 63 -9.29 -13.45 1.84
CA HIS A 63 -9.80 -13.61 0.47
C HIS A 63 -11.29 -13.92 0.42
N LYS A 64 -11.83 -14.60 1.44
CA LYS A 64 -13.26 -14.90 1.54
C LYS A 64 -14.07 -13.65 1.91
N SER A 65 -13.57 -12.78 2.78
CA SER A 65 -14.28 -11.57 3.20
C SER A 65 -14.14 -10.41 2.22
N HIS A 66 -13.01 -10.29 1.53
CA HIS A 66 -12.76 -9.20 0.59
C HIS A 66 -12.69 -9.73 -0.85
N LEU A 67 -13.81 -9.63 -1.57
CA LEU A 67 -13.90 -10.01 -2.98
C LEU A 67 -12.96 -9.15 -3.85
N PRO A 68 -12.29 -9.71 -4.87
CA PRO A 68 -11.36 -8.96 -5.71
C PRO A 68 -12.04 -7.77 -6.41
N ALA A 69 -11.32 -6.66 -6.52
CA ALA A 69 -11.79 -5.45 -7.19
C ALA A 69 -11.43 -5.49 -8.69
N LYS A 70 -12.23 -4.85 -9.53
CA LYS A 70 -11.94 -4.71 -10.96
C LYS A 70 -11.36 -3.33 -11.25
N VAL A 71 -10.59 -3.23 -12.34
CA VAL A 71 -10.15 -1.94 -12.88
C VAL A 71 -11.39 -1.12 -13.24
N GLY A 72 -11.38 0.16 -12.86
CA GLY A 72 -12.51 1.08 -13.02
C GLY A 72 -13.52 1.06 -11.87
N ASP A 73 -13.41 0.15 -10.89
CA ASP A 73 -14.26 0.16 -9.71
C ASP A 73 -13.99 1.40 -8.85
N ASN A 74 -15.07 2.01 -8.36
CA ASN A 74 -15.00 3.06 -7.36
C ASN A 74 -14.80 2.41 -5.99
N ILE A 75 -13.89 2.96 -5.21
CA ILE A 75 -13.50 2.42 -3.91
C ILE A 75 -13.43 3.52 -2.86
N ILE A 76 -13.42 3.09 -1.61
CA ILE A 76 -13.36 3.94 -0.44
C ILE A 76 -12.15 3.53 0.39
N ILE A 77 -11.26 4.48 0.65
CA ILE A 77 -10.10 4.26 1.53
C ILE A 77 -10.35 4.99 2.87
N PRO A 78 -10.34 4.26 4.00
CA PRO A 78 -10.41 4.90 5.31
C PRO A 78 -9.11 5.65 5.61
N THR A 79 -9.23 6.94 5.96
CA THR A 79 -8.07 7.73 6.39
C THR A 79 -7.86 7.54 7.90
N PRO A 80 -6.67 7.09 8.33
CA PRO A 80 -6.40 6.86 9.74
C PRO A 80 -6.41 8.19 10.51
N ASP A 81 -6.76 8.12 11.79
CA ASP A 81 -6.95 9.30 12.65
C ASP A 81 -5.72 10.21 12.70
N VAL A 82 -4.51 9.64 12.66
CA VAL A 82 -3.23 10.38 12.67
C VAL A 82 -2.99 11.23 11.42
N HIS A 83 -3.67 10.90 10.31
CA HIS A 83 -3.56 11.63 9.05
C HIS A 83 -4.72 12.60 8.83
N ARG A 84 -5.72 12.58 9.73
CA ARG A 84 -6.97 13.30 9.55
C ARG A 84 -7.07 14.49 10.51
N ALA A 85 -7.13 15.70 9.97
CA ALA A 85 -7.54 16.88 10.73
C ALA A 85 -9.06 16.83 11.05
N LYS A 86 -9.54 17.61 12.02
CA LYS A 86 -10.96 17.59 12.43
C LYS A 86 -11.95 17.89 11.30
N GLY A 87 -11.53 18.66 10.28
CA GLY A 87 -12.35 19.00 9.12
C GLY A 87 -12.20 18.05 7.93
N ASP A 88 -11.25 17.11 7.99
CA ASP A 88 -10.97 16.22 6.87
C ASP A 88 -11.98 15.07 6.81
N VAL A 89 -12.22 14.59 5.59
CA VAL A 89 -13.09 13.45 5.35
C VAL A 89 -12.53 12.18 6.00
N ARG A 90 -13.43 11.34 6.54
CA ARG A 90 -13.07 10.03 7.12
C ARG A 90 -12.65 9.03 6.05
N ASN A 91 -13.22 9.19 4.87
CA ASN A 91 -13.19 8.23 3.78
C ASN A 91 -12.90 9.00 2.49
N VAL A 92 -11.89 8.58 1.74
CA VAL A 92 -11.55 9.16 0.45
C VAL A 92 -12.13 8.27 -0.65
N PHE A 93 -12.80 8.87 -1.63
CA PHE A 93 -13.37 8.18 -2.78
C PHE A 93 -12.37 8.17 -3.92
N GLU A 94 -12.07 6.99 -4.44
CA GLU A 94 -11.00 6.77 -5.41
C GLU A 94 -11.41 5.71 -6.45
N ASN A 95 -10.57 5.51 -7.46
CA ASN A 95 -10.81 4.56 -8.54
C ASN A 95 -9.61 3.62 -8.73
N VAL A 96 -9.89 2.34 -8.98
CA VAL A 96 -8.86 1.34 -9.25
C VAL A 96 -8.33 1.50 -10.69
N LEU A 97 -7.07 1.90 -10.82
CA LEU A 97 -6.43 2.11 -12.12
C LEU A 97 -5.85 0.82 -12.71
N GLU A 98 -5.14 0.06 -11.88
CA GLU A 98 -4.43 -1.16 -12.31
C GLU A 98 -4.49 -2.18 -11.16
N ALA A 99 -4.58 -3.45 -11.53
CA ALA A 99 -4.44 -4.57 -10.61
C ALA A 99 -3.23 -5.40 -11.05
N SER A 100 -2.23 -5.53 -10.19
CA SER A 100 -1.05 -6.36 -10.42
C SER A 100 -1.38 -7.82 -10.13
N ASP A 101 -0.70 -8.75 -10.84
CA ASP A 101 -0.88 -10.20 -10.66
C ASP A 101 -0.59 -10.66 -9.23
N ASP A 102 0.28 -9.95 -8.52
CA ASP A 102 0.64 -10.18 -7.11
C ASP A 102 -0.48 -9.81 -6.10
N GLY A 103 -1.61 -9.28 -6.58
CA GLY A 103 -2.77 -8.92 -5.75
C GLY A 103 -2.71 -7.53 -5.13
N PHE A 104 -1.84 -6.66 -5.67
CA PHE A 104 -1.76 -5.25 -5.33
C PHE A 104 -2.55 -4.39 -6.32
N TYR A 105 -3.08 -3.27 -5.83
CA TYR A 105 -3.90 -2.35 -6.62
C TYR A 105 -3.28 -0.97 -6.64
N LYS A 106 -3.19 -0.39 -7.84
CA LYS A 106 -2.83 1.00 -8.04
C LYS A 106 -4.11 1.81 -8.05
N ILE A 107 -4.16 2.81 -7.18
CA ILE A 107 -5.37 3.61 -6.99
C ILE A 107 -5.11 5.03 -7.49
N GLY A 108 -6.10 5.58 -8.16
CA GLY A 108 -6.10 6.98 -8.54
C GLY A 108 -7.26 7.77 -7.93
N THR A 109 -6.96 9.02 -7.68
CA THR A 109 -7.87 10.05 -7.19
C THR A 109 -8.19 11.03 -8.32
N LYS A 110 -9.16 11.92 -8.09
CA LYS A 110 -9.41 13.09 -8.95
C LYS A 110 -8.15 13.94 -9.19
N HIS A 111 -7.28 14.00 -8.19
CA HIS A 111 -6.13 14.90 -8.18
C HIS A 111 -4.85 14.28 -8.73
N GLY A 112 -4.73 12.96 -8.74
CA GLY A 112 -3.48 12.25 -8.99
C GLY A 112 -3.54 10.76 -8.65
N ILE A 113 -2.42 10.06 -8.80
CA ILE A 113 -2.27 8.65 -8.43
C ILE A 113 -1.75 8.54 -7.00
N LEU A 114 -2.21 7.56 -6.22
CA LEU A 114 -1.61 7.29 -4.92
C LEU A 114 -0.24 6.60 -5.07
N GLN A 115 0.76 7.09 -4.33
CA GLN A 115 2.13 6.56 -4.34
C GLN A 115 2.21 5.11 -3.84
N LYS A 116 1.35 4.75 -2.87
CA LYS A 116 1.33 3.43 -2.27
C LYS A 116 0.45 2.50 -3.09
N LEU A 117 0.92 1.27 -3.30
CA LEU A 117 0.09 0.16 -3.76
C LEU A 117 -0.71 -0.43 -2.60
N TYR A 118 -1.97 -0.75 -2.86
CA TYR A 118 -2.90 -1.19 -1.83
C TYR A 118 -3.22 -2.67 -1.96
N CYS A 119 -3.34 -3.33 -0.81
CA CYS A 119 -3.91 -4.67 -0.71
C CYS A 119 -5.43 -4.59 -0.70
N ARG A 120 -6.10 -5.67 -1.11
CA ARG A 120 -7.57 -5.69 -1.19
C ARG A 120 -8.28 -5.39 0.14
N ASN A 121 -7.69 -5.74 1.27
CA ASN A 121 -8.26 -5.53 2.61
C ASN A 121 -8.12 -4.07 3.13
N GLU A 122 -7.44 -3.19 2.42
CA GLU A 122 -7.19 -1.81 2.87
C GLU A 122 -8.26 -0.82 2.41
N PHE A 123 -9.16 -1.24 1.54
CA PHE A 123 -10.22 -0.41 0.98
C PHE A 123 -11.51 -1.20 0.81
N ASP A 124 -12.63 -0.50 0.61
CA ASP A 124 -13.92 -1.10 0.33
C ASP A 124 -14.41 -0.69 -1.06
N ILE A 125 -15.13 -1.61 -1.74
CA ILE A 125 -15.74 -1.30 -3.04
C ILE A 125 -16.99 -0.47 -2.80
N CYS A 126 -17.11 0.64 -3.51
CA CYS A 126 -18.29 1.47 -3.50
C CYS A 126 -19.30 0.99 -4.54
N THR A 127 -20.57 0.92 -4.15
CA THR A 127 -21.67 0.62 -5.09
C THR A 127 -22.02 1.82 -5.97
N GLN A 128 -21.68 3.03 -5.52
CA GLN A 128 -21.96 4.27 -6.23
C GLN A 128 -20.73 4.73 -7.02
N LYS A 129 -20.97 5.34 -8.18
CA LYS A 129 -19.91 5.90 -9.03
C LYS A 129 -19.76 7.39 -8.73
N PHE A 130 -18.67 7.76 -8.06
CA PHE A 130 -18.36 9.14 -7.72
C PHE A 130 -17.30 9.75 -8.64
N LEU A 131 -16.43 8.91 -9.20
CA LEU A 131 -15.36 9.31 -10.10
C LEU A 131 -15.42 8.51 -11.38
N LEU A 132 -15.31 9.22 -12.50
CA LEU A 132 -15.12 8.68 -13.83
C LEU A 132 -13.64 8.65 -14.18
N GLU A 133 -13.21 7.67 -14.98
CA GLU A 133 -11.79 7.51 -15.37
C GLU A 133 -11.23 8.74 -16.11
N GLU A 134 -12.08 9.49 -16.82
CA GLU A 134 -11.71 10.68 -17.58
C GLU A 134 -11.38 11.88 -16.69
N GLU A 135 -11.93 11.97 -15.48
CA GLU A 135 -11.72 13.10 -14.57
C GLU A 135 -10.38 13.00 -13.80
N MET A 136 -9.60 11.96 -14.06
CA MET A 136 -8.42 11.62 -13.27
C MET A 136 -7.13 12.16 -13.88
N ASN A 137 -6.41 12.94 -13.07
CA ASN A 137 -5.08 13.38 -13.44
C ASN A 137 -4.08 12.24 -13.19
N LYS A 138 -3.46 11.67 -14.23
CA LYS A 138 -2.49 10.56 -14.10
C LYS A 138 -1.03 11.00 -13.98
N ASN A 139 -0.77 12.30 -14.07
CA ASN A 139 0.58 12.85 -14.18
C ASN A 139 1.27 13.15 -12.84
N ILE A 140 0.51 13.15 -11.73
CA ILE A 140 1.02 13.58 -10.43
C ILE A 140 0.71 12.51 -9.39
N GLU A 141 1.69 12.21 -8.54
CA GLU A 141 1.54 11.28 -7.44
C GLU A 141 1.29 11.98 -6.10
N PHE A 142 0.47 11.38 -5.24
CA PHE A 142 0.13 11.89 -3.92
C PHE A 142 0.21 10.83 -2.83
N SER A 143 0.47 11.27 -1.60
CA SER A 143 0.23 10.47 -0.41
C SER A 143 -1.27 10.45 -0.05
N LEU A 144 -1.73 9.43 0.66
CA LEU A 144 -3.11 9.35 1.16
C LEU A 144 -3.49 10.57 2.01
N ARG A 145 -2.54 11.07 2.83
CA ARG A 145 -2.72 12.28 3.64
C ARG A 145 -2.98 13.50 2.76
N THR A 146 -2.20 13.67 1.69
CA THR A 146 -2.36 14.79 0.76
C THR A 146 -3.68 14.68 -0.01
N ALA A 147 -4.10 13.47 -0.39
CA ALA A 147 -5.40 13.25 -0.98
C ALA A 147 -6.53 13.66 -0.02
N ALA A 148 -6.52 13.16 1.22
CA ALA A 148 -7.51 13.51 2.24
C ALA A 148 -7.61 15.03 2.49
N ILE A 149 -6.47 15.72 2.53
CA ILE A 149 -6.40 17.18 2.64
C ILE A 149 -7.08 17.88 1.45
N LYS A 150 -6.85 17.42 0.22
CA LYS A 150 -7.47 18.02 -0.98
C LYS A 150 -8.97 17.77 -1.04
N HIS A 151 -9.44 16.68 -0.43
CA HIS A 151 -10.86 16.38 -0.27
C HIS A 151 -11.52 17.08 0.93
N SER A 152 -10.75 17.78 1.77
CA SER A 152 -11.23 18.47 2.95
C SER A 152 -11.95 19.78 2.63
N VAL A 153 -12.96 20.13 3.43
CA VAL A 153 -13.70 21.39 3.31
C VAL A 153 -13.16 22.37 4.35
N GLY A 154 -12.08 23.09 4.02
CA GLY A 154 -11.50 24.13 4.88
C GLY A 154 -9.99 24.28 4.75
N THR A 155 -9.40 25.10 5.62
CA THR A 155 -7.95 25.11 5.82
C THR A 155 -7.60 23.98 6.78
N CYS A 156 -6.57 23.19 6.48
CA CYS A 156 -6.16 21.96 7.20
C CYS A 156 -5.79 22.13 8.69
N GLN A 157 -6.10 23.29 9.28
CA GLN A 157 -5.78 23.68 10.65
C GLN A 157 -6.92 23.42 11.65
N CYS A 158 -7.92 22.61 11.29
CA CYS A 158 -9.03 22.22 12.19
C CYS A 158 -9.96 23.35 12.65
N PHE A 159 -9.90 24.55 12.06
CA PHE A 159 -10.88 25.61 12.30
C PHE A 159 -11.28 26.27 10.98
N PHE A 160 -12.58 26.37 10.73
CA PHE A 160 -13.12 27.18 9.65
C PHE A 160 -13.43 28.57 10.22
N MET A 161 -12.54 29.53 9.99
CA MET A 161 -12.84 30.94 10.28
C MET A 161 -13.29 31.61 9.00
N CYS A 162 -14.57 31.98 8.92
CA CYS A 162 -15.05 32.87 7.87
C CYS A 162 -14.26 34.18 7.99
N SER A 163 -13.60 34.63 6.93
CA SER A 163 -12.92 35.94 6.87
C SER A 163 -13.90 37.13 6.83
N CYS A 164 -15.14 36.89 7.23
CA CYS A 164 -16.29 37.71 6.94
C CYS A 164 -16.40 38.78 8.03
N THR A 165 -16.21 40.04 7.65
CA THR A 165 -16.34 41.19 8.56
C THR A 165 -17.80 41.59 8.81
N LYS A 166 -18.75 40.98 8.08
CA LYS A 166 -20.19 41.19 8.21
C LYS A 166 -20.88 39.88 8.59
N LYS A 167 -22.07 39.97 9.21
CA LYS A 167 -22.87 38.80 9.61
C LYS A 167 -23.19 37.95 8.37
N CYS A 168 -22.86 36.66 8.42
CA CYS A 168 -23.25 35.70 7.40
C CYS A 168 -24.76 35.48 7.48
N THR A 169 -25.47 35.76 6.38
CA THR A 169 -26.84 35.30 6.17
C THR A 169 -26.80 33.86 5.69
N SER A 170 -27.25 32.93 6.53
CA SER A 170 -27.56 31.56 6.12
C SER A 170 -28.71 31.59 5.12
N ASN A 171 -28.59 30.85 4.03
CA ASN A 171 -29.71 30.46 3.16
C ASN A 171 -30.15 29.04 3.56
#